data_AF-A0A9P5A7L4-F1
#
_entry.id   AF-A0A9P5A7L4-F1
#
_cell.length_a   1.000
_cell.length_b   1.000
_cell.length_c   1.000
_cell.angle_alpha   90.00
_cell.angle_beta   90.00
_cell.angle_gamma   90.00
#
_symmetry.space_group_name_H-M   'P 1'
#
loop_
_entity.id
_entity.type
_entity.pdbx_description
1 polymer ?
#
loop_
_entity_poly.entity_id
_entity_poly.type
_entity_poly.pdbx_seq_one_letter_code
_entity_poly.pdbx_strand_id
1 'polypeptide(L)'
;MPCSLLSSKTHGSELVVRSTHASQNKRVYLEGTVFPLDAFTFSPRLSFKPLDGTCIEVPPLCYAVLTGSVDDVLVILAESKRTEQFQRDLDYGLFFASRSENISAADLLLKSGANPGRPFSSNALHGAASRGELDEIGKYASYPNVSIDVQDETFATPVIYAMDLDSPYDWETIKYLFMMGARPEAKVGTSDYTYAQIAREKGKEDLAKKLEGYKGWVGPLYKKSVSDVKLHRSLLWVTVRYECPEFPNAGWDHTSLELFQELDDDQLRREAKRMLERKISRRRGRRSIMKGGKGSK
;
A
#
# COMPACT_ATOMS: atom_id res chain seq x y z
N MET A 1 24.04 -26.12 -45.69
CA MET A 1 22.79 -26.50 -44.99
C MET A 1 23.16 -27.23 -43.71
N PRO A 2 23.26 -26.52 -42.57
CA PRO A 2 23.03 -27.18 -41.30
C PRO A 2 22.12 -26.36 -40.37
N CYS A 3 21.32 -27.07 -39.57
CA CYS A 3 21.18 -26.94 -38.11
C CYS A 3 19.75 -27.29 -37.68
N SER A 4 19.59 -28.57 -37.37
CA SER A 4 18.76 -29.06 -36.26
C SER A 4 19.13 -28.38 -34.94
N LEU A 5 18.12 -28.11 -34.10
CA LEU A 5 18.05 -27.75 -32.66
C LEU A 5 16.79 -26.82 -32.57
N LEU A 6 15.80 -26.93 -31.69
CA LEU A 6 15.62 -27.58 -30.40
C LEU A 6 14.11 -27.63 -30.07
N SER A 7 13.71 -28.74 -29.44
CA SER A 7 12.75 -28.83 -28.33
C SER A 7 11.44 -28.02 -28.43
N SER A 8 10.40 -28.69 -28.91
CA SER A 8 9.01 -28.36 -28.59
C SER A 8 8.78 -28.54 -27.09
N LYS A 9 8.99 -27.48 -26.30
CA LYS A 9 8.39 -27.42 -24.97
C LYS A 9 6.97 -26.89 -25.15
N THR A 10 6.00 -27.79 -25.03
CA THR A 10 4.59 -27.47 -24.84
C THR A 10 4.43 -26.76 -23.50
N HIS A 11 4.54 -25.43 -23.49
CA HIS A 11 4.24 -24.61 -22.32
C HIS A 11 2.73 -24.44 -22.24
N GLY A 12 2.12 -25.08 -21.24
CA GLY A 12 0.73 -24.85 -20.86
C GLY A 12 0.59 -23.41 -20.39
N SER A 13 0.29 -22.52 -21.34
CA SER A 13 -0.10 -21.13 -21.09
C SER A 13 -1.55 -21.14 -20.65
N GLU A 14 -1.79 -20.93 -19.36
CA GLU A 14 -3.14 -20.68 -18.88
C GLU A 14 -3.40 -19.18 -19.01
N LEU A 15 -4.19 -18.84 -20.03
CA LEU A 15 -4.49 -17.48 -20.44
C LEU A 15 -5.60 -16.92 -19.55
N VAL A 16 -5.24 -16.23 -18.47
CA VAL A 16 -6.23 -15.51 -17.63
C VAL A 16 -6.51 -14.14 -18.25
N VAL A 17 -7.53 -14.04 -19.09
CA VAL A 17 -7.96 -12.77 -19.70
C VAL A 17 -8.85 -12.01 -18.71
N ARG A 18 -8.33 -10.93 -18.14
CA ARG A 18 -9.14 -9.95 -17.38
C ARG A 18 -9.63 -8.86 -18.33
N SER A 19 -10.94 -8.81 -18.58
CA SER A 19 -11.59 -7.83 -19.47
C SER A 19 -12.11 -6.65 -18.65
N THR A 20 -11.60 -5.45 -18.93
CA THR A 20 -12.14 -4.19 -18.40
C THR A 20 -12.77 -3.39 -19.55
N HIS A 21 -14.02 -3.64 -19.88
CA HIS A 21 -14.69 -3.11 -21.08
C HIS A 21 -14.47 -1.60 -21.35
N ALA A 22 -13.64 -1.31 -22.37
CA ALA A 22 -13.65 -0.12 -23.21
C ALA A 22 -13.12 -0.50 -24.61
N SER A 23 -13.64 0.10 -25.68
CA SER A 23 -13.39 -0.28 -27.09
C SER A 23 -11.95 -0.02 -27.59
N GLN A 24 -10.99 0.25 -26.70
CA GLN A 24 -9.60 0.61 -27.00
C GLN A 24 -8.59 -0.10 -26.07
N ASN A 25 -9.01 -1.15 -25.35
CA ASN A 25 -8.10 -1.89 -24.49
C ASN A 25 -6.93 -2.48 -25.28
N LYS A 26 -5.74 -2.41 -24.68
CA LYS A 26 -4.52 -2.97 -25.23
C LYS A 26 -4.14 -4.22 -24.45
N ARG A 27 -3.72 -5.26 -25.16
CA ARG A 27 -3.23 -6.49 -24.56
C ARG A 27 -1.76 -6.33 -24.20
N VAL A 28 -1.40 -6.66 -22.97
CA VAL A 28 -0.03 -6.59 -22.44
C VAL A 28 0.36 -7.95 -21.88
N TYR A 29 1.61 -8.34 -22.08
CA TYR A 29 2.23 -9.51 -21.46
C TYR A 29 3.17 -9.03 -20.36
N LEU A 30 2.97 -9.54 -19.16
CA LEU A 30 3.81 -9.28 -17.99
C LEU A 30 4.48 -10.59 -17.57
N GLU A 31 5.76 -10.53 -17.27
CA GLU A 31 6.50 -11.72 -16.81
C GLU A 31 6.02 -12.17 -15.42
N GLY A 32 5.95 -13.48 -15.23
CA GLY A 32 5.53 -14.10 -13.98
C GLY A 32 4.03 -13.98 -13.65
N THR A 33 3.72 -14.33 -12.40
CA THR A 33 2.37 -14.23 -11.83
C THR A 33 2.14 -12.81 -11.31
N VAL A 34 1.25 -12.05 -11.95
CA VAL A 34 0.94 -10.67 -11.53
C VAL A 34 -0.06 -10.64 -10.38
N PHE A 35 -1.04 -11.55 -10.40
CA PHE A 35 -2.06 -11.70 -9.37
C PHE A 35 -1.82 -13.02 -8.64
N PRO A 36 -1.34 -13.02 -7.39
CA PRO A 36 -0.76 -14.21 -6.77
C PRO A 36 -1.70 -15.41 -6.69
N LEU A 37 -3.01 -15.18 -6.53
CA LEU A 37 -4.01 -16.25 -6.41
C LEU A 37 -4.40 -16.88 -7.76
N ASP A 38 -4.03 -16.27 -8.90
CA ASP A 38 -4.22 -16.89 -10.22
C ASP A 38 -3.31 -18.12 -10.42
N ALA A 39 -2.24 -18.23 -9.64
CA ALA A 39 -1.35 -19.39 -9.63
C ALA A 39 -1.83 -20.54 -8.73
N PHE A 40 -3.04 -20.44 -8.14
CA PHE A 40 -3.57 -21.45 -7.23
C PHE A 40 -4.80 -22.15 -7.81
N THR A 41 -4.85 -23.47 -7.60
CA THR A 41 -6.08 -24.24 -7.72
C THR A 41 -6.54 -24.62 -6.31
N PHE A 42 -7.79 -24.32 -5.96
CA PHE A 42 -8.33 -24.56 -4.61
C PHE A 42 -9.11 -25.86 -4.47
N SER A 43 -9.55 -26.47 -5.57
CA SER A 43 -10.36 -27.69 -5.59
C SER A 43 -9.81 -28.68 -6.62
N PRO A 44 -9.73 -29.99 -6.32
CA PRO A 44 -10.16 -30.68 -5.10
C PRO A 44 -9.17 -30.58 -3.92
N ARG A 45 -7.97 -30.06 -4.16
CA ARG A 45 -6.95 -29.77 -3.14
C ARG A 45 -6.27 -28.46 -3.51
N LEU A 46 -5.78 -27.75 -2.50
CA LEU A 46 -4.91 -26.60 -2.71
C LEU A 46 -3.66 -27.06 -3.45
N SER A 47 -3.36 -26.42 -4.57
CA SER A 47 -2.09 -26.59 -5.28
C SER A 47 -1.60 -25.26 -5.84
N PHE A 48 -0.28 -25.07 -5.86
CA PHE A 48 0.36 -23.91 -6.45
C PHE A 48 1.13 -24.28 -7.72
N LYS A 49 0.88 -23.51 -8.78
CA LYS A 49 1.61 -23.59 -10.05
C LYS A 49 1.84 -22.16 -10.55
N PRO A 50 3.05 -21.61 -10.39
CA PRO A 50 3.34 -20.26 -10.85
C PRO A 50 3.19 -20.17 -12.38
N LEU A 51 2.70 -19.02 -12.83
CA LEU A 51 2.59 -18.68 -14.25
C LEU A 51 3.91 -18.10 -14.74
N ASP A 52 4.38 -18.54 -15.91
CA ASP A 52 5.55 -17.97 -16.58
C ASP A 52 5.31 -16.50 -17.01
N GLY A 53 4.04 -16.15 -17.25
CA GLY A 53 3.62 -14.79 -17.52
C GLY A 53 2.11 -14.62 -17.46
N THR A 54 1.70 -13.38 -17.25
CA THR A 54 0.29 -12.98 -17.16
C THR A 54 -0.06 -12.09 -18.35
N CYS A 55 -1.10 -12.46 -19.09
CA CYS A 55 -1.59 -11.67 -20.21
C CYS A 55 -2.88 -10.94 -19.83
N ILE A 56 -2.86 -9.61 -19.85
CA ILE A 56 -3.98 -8.77 -19.41
C ILE A 56 -4.42 -7.81 -20.51
N GLU A 57 -5.71 -7.44 -20.51
CA GLU A 57 -6.23 -6.36 -21.32
C GLU A 57 -6.43 -5.13 -20.43
N VAL A 58 -5.73 -4.05 -20.79
CA VAL A 58 -5.66 -2.84 -19.98
C VAL A 58 -6.20 -1.62 -20.73
N PRO A 59 -6.85 -0.67 -20.03
CA PRO A 59 -7.26 0.60 -20.62
C PRO A 59 -6.06 1.41 -21.12
N PRO A 60 -6.25 2.41 -22.02
CA PRO A 60 -5.18 3.24 -22.55
C PRO A 60 -4.30 3.90 -21.47
N LEU A 61 -4.90 4.36 -20.37
CA LEU A 61 -4.17 4.96 -19.25
C LEU A 61 -3.20 3.96 -18.61
N CYS A 62 -3.68 2.77 -18.28
CA CYS A 62 -2.86 1.70 -17.69
C CYS A 62 -1.77 1.24 -18.65
N TYR A 63 -2.06 1.18 -19.96
CA TYR A 63 -1.05 0.87 -20.97
C TYR A 63 0.08 1.90 -20.97
N ALA A 64 -0.24 3.21 -20.97
CA ALA A 64 0.75 4.28 -20.93
C ALA A 64 1.63 4.22 -19.67
N VAL A 65 1.04 3.87 -18.52
CA VAL A 65 1.77 3.64 -17.27
C VAL A 65 2.74 2.46 -17.41
N LEU A 66 2.27 1.33 -17.94
CA LEU A 66 3.08 0.11 -18.12
C LEU A 66 4.22 0.30 -19.13
N THR A 67 4.04 1.12 -20.16
CA THR A 67 5.10 1.45 -21.12
C THR A 67 6.02 2.58 -20.65
N GLY A 68 5.73 3.20 -19.50
CA GLY A 68 6.54 4.29 -18.94
C GLY A 68 6.39 5.64 -19.65
N SER A 69 5.34 5.83 -20.46
CA SER A 69 5.12 7.06 -21.22
C SER A 69 4.41 8.12 -20.38
N VAL A 70 5.18 8.95 -19.66
CA VAL A 70 4.63 10.00 -18.78
C VAL A 70 3.83 11.04 -19.58
N ASP A 71 4.26 11.39 -20.79
CA ASP A 71 3.55 12.34 -21.66
C ASP A 71 2.17 11.80 -22.07
N ASP A 72 2.08 10.52 -22.44
CA ASP A 72 0.80 9.89 -22.75
C ASP A 72 -0.11 9.86 -21.51
N VAL A 73 0.44 9.55 -20.33
CA VAL A 73 -0.33 9.62 -19.08
C VAL A 73 -0.89 11.02 -18.86
N LEU A 74 -0.09 12.07 -19.04
CA LEU A 74 -0.53 13.47 -18.89
C LEU A 74 -1.64 13.85 -19.87
N VAL A 75 -1.47 13.51 -21.16
CA VAL A 75 -2.47 13.77 -22.21
C VAL A 75 -3.79 13.06 -21.88
N ILE A 76 -3.73 11.78 -21.54
CA ILE A 76 -4.94 10.98 -21.21
C ILE A 76 -5.64 11.56 -19.98
N LEU A 77 -4.90 11.96 -18.94
CA LEU A 77 -5.46 12.59 -17.74
C LEU A 77 -6.15 13.92 -18.05
N ALA A 78 -5.64 14.70 -19.01
CA ALA A 78 -6.18 15.99 -19.40
C ALA A 78 -7.44 15.88 -20.28
N GLU A 79 -7.47 14.93 -21.20
CA GLU A 79 -8.53 14.81 -22.21
C GLU A 79 -9.71 13.93 -21.77
N SER A 80 -9.49 13.04 -20.81
CA SER A 80 -10.51 12.06 -20.42
C SER A 80 -11.65 12.64 -19.60
N LYS A 81 -12.87 12.29 -19.99
CA LYS A 81 -14.07 12.61 -19.20
C LYS A 81 -14.03 11.87 -17.86
N ARG A 82 -14.21 12.62 -16.76
CA ARG A 82 -14.24 12.10 -15.39
C ARG A 82 -15.52 11.29 -15.13
N THR A 83 -15.46 10.01 -15.50
CA THR A 83 -16.52 9.01 -15.29
C THR A 83 -16.08 8.01 -14.22
N GLU A 84 -17.03 7.22 -13.69
CA GLU A 84 -16.73 6.11 -12.79
C GLU A 84 -15.78 5.08 -13.41
N GLN A 85 -15.89 4.83 -14.72
CA GLN A 85 -14.95 3.94 -15.42
C GLN A 85 -13.55 4.53 -15.46
N PHE A 86 -13.43 5.82 -15.79
CA PHE A 86 -12.14 6.49 -15.79
C PHE A 86 -11.49 6.50 -14.40
N GLN A 87 -12.28 6.62 -13.33
CA GLN A 87 -11.74 6.50 -11.96
C GLN A 87 -11.22 5.09 -11.67
N ARG A 88 -11.88 4.03 -12.16
CA ARG A 88 -11.35 2.66 -12.06
C ARG A 88 -10.03 2.51 -12.83
N ASP A 89 -9.96 3.07 -14.04
CA ASP A 89 -8.74 3.04 -14.85
C ASP A 89 -7.60 3.80 -14.16
N LEU A 90 -7.90 4.93 -13.51
CA LEU A 90 -6.95 5.73 -12.74
C LEU A 90 -6.36 4.95 -11.56
N ASP A 91 -7.24 4.29 -10.79
CA ASP A 91 -6.84 3.53 -9.61
C ASP A 91 -6.05 2.27 -9.98
N TYR A 92 -6.45 1.62 -11.07
CA TYR A 92 -5.74 0.46 -11.61
C TYR A 92 -4.41 0.84 -12.26
N GLY A 93 -4.32 2.03 -12.87
CA GLY A 93 -3.07 2.62 -13.30
C GLY A 93 -2.10 2.79 -12.14
N LEU A 94 -2.60 3.20 -10.96
CA LEU A 94 -1.76 3.38 -9.77
C LEU A 94 -1.23 2.02 -9.24
N PHE A 95 -2.01 0.94 -9.34
CA PHE A 95 -1.51 -0.42 -9.07
C PHE A 95 -0.31 -0.76 -9.96
N PHE A 96 -0.42 -0.54 -11.28
CA PHE A 96 0.69 -0.83 -12.19
C PHE A 96 1.90 0.07 -11.96
N ALA A 97 1.70 1.36 -11.70
CA ALA A 97 2.79 2.28 -11.39
C ALA A 97 3.56 1.85 -10.14
N SER A 98 2.86 1.42 -9.08
CA SER A 98 3.49 0.93 -7.85
C SER A 98 4.21 -0.39 -8.08
N ARG A 99 3.58 -1.33 -8.83
CA ARG A 99 4.19 -2.61 -9.16
C ARG A 99 5.44 -2.48 -10.05
N SER A 100 5.50 -1.46 -10.90
CA SER A 100 6.67 -1.19 -11.76
C SER A 100 7.67 -0.23 -11.13
N GLU A 101 7.51 0.12 -9.85
CA GLU A 101 8.35 1.09 -9.12
C GLU A 101 8.45 2.46 -9.83
N ASN A 102 7.44 2.81 -10.63
CA ASN A 102 7.39 4.09 -11.33
C ASN A 102 6.80 5.17 -10.44
N ILE A 103 7.62 5.67 -9.52
CA ILE A 103 7.26 6.70 -8.52
C ILE A 103 6.69 7.96 -9.20
N SER A 104 7.24 8.35 -10.35
CA SER A 104 6.77 9.55 -11.07
C SER A 104 5.34 9.38 -11.58
N ALA A 105 5.01 8.22 -12.17
CA ALA A 105 3.65 7.91 -12.59
C ALA A 105 2.73 7.76 -11.37
N ALA A 106 3.17 7.09 -10.31
CA ALA A 106 2.39 6.91 -9.09
C ALA A 106 2.01 8.26 -8.45
N ASP A 107 2.96 9.18 -8.32
CA ASP A 107 2.72 10.53 -7.82
C ASP A 107 1.76 11.34 -8.70
N LEU A 108 1.89 11.22 -10.03
CA LEU A 108 1.00 11.89 -10.97
C LEU A 108 -0.44 11.38 -10.85
N LEU A 109 -0.62 10.07 -10.74
CA LEU A 109 -1.92 9.42 -10.61
C LEU A 109 -2.58 9.77 -9.26
N LEU A 110 -1.82 9.75 -8.15
CA LEU A 110 -2.28 10.21 -6.85
C LEU A 110 -2.74 11.68 -6.88
N LYS A 111 -1.95 12.59 -7.47
CA LYS A 111 -2.33 14.00 -7.65
C LYS A 111 -3.59 14.17 -8.49
N SER A 112 -3.86 13.20 -9.37
CA SER A 112 -5.05 13.16 -10.22
C SER A 112 -6.28 12.54 -9.55
N GLY A 113 -6.16 12.11 -8.29
CA GLY A 113 -7.25 11.55 -7.49
C GLY A 113 -7.34 10.03 -7.47
N ALA A 114 -6.26 9.31 -7.81
CA ALA A 114 -6.24 7.87 -7.70
C ALA A 114 -6.43 7.40 -6.24
N ASN A 115 -7.27 6.40 -6.02
CA ASN A 115 -7.46 5.75 -4.73
C ASN A 115 -6.45 4.60 -4.54
N PRO A 116 -5.48 4.72 -3.62
CA PRO A 116 -4.46 3.69 -3.43
C PRO A 116 -4.97 2.40 -2.78
N GLY A 117 -6.18 2.40 -2.21
CA GLY A 117 -6.79 1.27 -1.50
C GLY A 117 -8.19 0.92 -2.01
N ARG A 118 -8.46 1.05 -3.31
CA ARG A 118 -9.76 0.64 -3.89
C ARG A 118 -10.06 -0.83 -3.52
N PRO A 119 -11.20 -1.13 -2.87
CA PRO A 119 -11.58 -2.49 -2.55
C PRO A 119 -12.05 -3.25 -3.79
N PHE A 120 -11.89 -4.58 -3.76
CA PHE A 120 -12.27 -5.51 -4.83
C PHE A 120 -11.63 -5.19 -6.19
N SER A 121 -10.41 -4.66 -6.14
CA SER A 121 -9.57 -4.36 -7.30
C SER A 121 -8.11 -4.38 -6.85
N SER A 122 -7.21 -4.91 -7.68
CA SER A 122 -5.78 -4.75 -7.41
C SER A 122 -5.46 -3.25 -7.40
N ASN A 123 -4.81 -2.79 -6.35
CA ASN A 123 -4.66 -1.37 -6.03
C ASN A 123 -3.21 -1.06 -5.63
N ALA A 124 -2.87 0.21 -5.43
CA ALA A 124 -1.50 0.65 -5.14
C ALA A 124 -0.85 -0.13 -3.98
N LEU A 125 -1.61 -0.40 -2.92
CA LEU A 125 -1.11 -1.14 -1.76
C LEU A 125 -0.71 -2.59 -2.11
N HIS A 126 -1.48 -3.27 -2.96
CA HIS A 126 -1.09 -4.57 -3.52
C HIS A 126 0.18 -4.45 -4.39
N GLY A 127 0.25 -3.43 -5.23
CA GLY A 127 1.38 -3.18 -6.12
C GLY A 127 2.69 -2.96 -5.34
N ALA A 128 2.69 -2.06 -4.36
CA ALA A 128 3.83 -1.78 -3.50
C ALA A 128 4.23 -3.01 -2.66
N ALA A 129 3.26 -3.75 -2.11
CA ALA A 129 3.53 -4.98 -1.37
C ALA A 129 4.18 -6.06 -2.24
N SER A 130 3.82 -6.14 -3.53
CA SER A 130 4.43 -7.08 -4.48
C SER A 130 5.90 -6.77 -4.83
N ARG A 131 6.38 -5.57 -4.46
CA ARG A 131 7.74 -5.10 -4.68
C ARG A 131 8.52 -4.89 -3.37
N GLY A 132 7.87 -5.01 -2.22
CA GLY A 132 8.49 -4.78 -0.92
C GLY A 132 8.77 -3.30 -0.63
N GLU A 133 8.09 -2.39 -1.32
CA GLU A 133 8.31 -0.94 -1.22
C GLU A 133 7.67 -0.38 0.06
N LEU A 134 8.38 -0.50 1.20
CA LEU A 134 7.85 -0.15 2.53
C LEU A 134 7.41 1.32 2.65
N ASP A 135 8.14 2.23 2.00
CA ASP A 135 7.81 3.66 1.97
C ASP A 135 6.50 3.93 1.22
N GLU A 136 6.27 3.25 0.10
CA GLU A 136 5.01 3.34 -0.64
C GLU A 136 3.86 2.69 0.13
N ILE A 137 4.08 1.53 0.76
CA ILE A 137 3.11 0.88 1.65
C ILE A 137 2.69 1.85 2.76
N GLY A 138 3.64 2.47 3.45
CA GLY A 138 3.39 3.45 4.51
C GLY A 138 2.63 4.67 4.00
N LYS A 139 3.06 5.22 2.87
CA LYS A 139 2.39 6.34 2.19
C LYS A 139 0.95 5.99 1.86
N TYR A 140 0.68 4.86 1.22
CA TYR A 140 -0.67 4.44 0.83
C TYR A 140 -1.56 4.13 2.03
N ALA A 141 -1.02 3.48 3.06
CA ALA A 141 -1.71 3.23 4.31
C ALA A 141 -2.13 4.52 5.07
N SER A 142 -1.42 5.63 4.84
CA SER A 142 -1.77 6.93 5.45
C SER A 142 -2.99 7.61 4.82
N TYR A 143 -3.45 7.15 3.65
CA TYR A 143 -4.63 7.72 3.01
C TYR A 143 -5.92 7.35 3.78
N PRO A 144 -6.88 8.28 3.89
CA PRO A 144 -8.13 8.01 4.59
C PRO A 144 -8.87 6.80 4.01
N ASN A 145 -9.40 5.96 4.91
CA ASN A 145 -10.21 4.79 4.57
C ASN A 145 -9.50 3.70 3.76
N VAL A 146 -8.16 3.70 3.71
CA VAL A 146 -7.40 2.57 3.16
C VAL A 146 -7.28 1.48 4.22
N SER A 147 -7.87 0.32 3.95
CA SER A 147 -7.69 -0.88 4.78
C SER A 147 -6.40 -1.60 4.38
N ILE A 148 -5.58 -2.00 5.35
CA ILE A 148 -4.36 -2.79 5.06
C ILE A 148 -4.73 -4.22 4.63
N ASP A 149 -5.85 -4.75 5.13
CA ASP A 149 -6.43 -6.02 4.68
C ASP A 149 -7.37 -5.84 3.47
N VAL A 150 -7.17 -4.80 2.66
CA VAL A 150 -7.95 -4.63 1.43
C VAL A 150 -7.80 -5.89 0.56
N GLN A 151 -8.91 -6.36 0.02
CA GLN A 151 -8.93 -7.51 -0.88
C GLN A 151 -9.08 -7.02 -2.32
N ASP A 152 -8.32 -7.62 -3.24
CA ASP A 152 -8.57 -7.48 -4.67
C ASP A 152 -9.76 -8.34 -5.12
N GLU A 153 -9.98 -8.41 -6.44
CA GLU A 153 -11.06 -9.19 -7.05
C GLU A 153 -10.92 -10.72 -6.89
N THR A 154 -9.74 -11.23 -6.53
CA THR A 154 -9.52 -12.66 -6.23
C THR A 154 -9.46 -12.94 -4.73
N PHE A 155 -9.79 -11.94 -3.91
CA PHE A 155 -9.68 -11.97 -2.45
C PHE A 155 -8.23 -12.05 -1.93
N ALA A 156 -7.24 -11.72 -2.77
CA ALA A 156 -5.86 -11.59 -2.34
C ALA A 156 -5.70 -10.27 -1.56
N THR A 157 -4.91 -10.31 -0.49
CA THR A 157 -4.55 -9.13 0.33
C THR A 157 -3.13 -8.69 0.00
N PRO A 158 -2.68 -7.48 0.40
CA PRO A 158 -1.29 -7.06 0.25
C PRO A 158 -0.28 -8.06 0.83
N VAL A 159 -0.63 -8.73 1.94
CA VAL A 159 0.20 -9.80 2.53
C VAL A 159 0.41 -10.96 1.55
N ILE A 160 -0.61 -11.35 0.77
CA ILE A 160 -0.48 -12.39 -0.26
C ILE A 160 0.45 -11.95 -1.39
N TYR A 161 0.40 -10.69 -1.81
CA TYR A 161 1.33 -10.16 -2.83
C TYR A 161 2.77 -10.13 -2.33
N ALA A 162 3.00 -9.78 -1.06
CA ALA A 162 4.34 -9.81 -0.46
C ALA A 162 4.94 -11.21 -0.35
N MET A 163 4.12 -12.28 -0.36
CA MET A 163 4.62 -13.67 -0.35
C MET A 163 5.36 -14.06 -1.63
N ASP A 164 5.27 -13.29 -2.71
CA ASP A 164 5.99 -13.57 -3.96
C ASP A 164 7.41 -13.01 -3.97
N LEU A 165 7.78 -12.17 -2.99
CA LEU A 165 9.14 -11.67 -2.83
C LEU A 165 10.10 -12.76 -2.36
N ASP A 166 11.38 -12.69 -2.69
CA ASP A 166 12.35 -13.64 -2.13
C ASP A 166 12.63 -13.38 -0.64
N SER A 167 13.03 -14.42 0.07
CA SER A 167 13.53 -14.27 1.45
C SER A 167 14.82 -13.43 1.46
N PRO A 168 14.99 -12.50 2.41
CA PRO A 168 14.14 -12.24 3.58
C PRO A 168 13.05 -11.19 3.38
N TYR A 169 12.94 -10.61 2.17
CA TYR A 169 12.08 -9.46 1.87
C TYR A 169 10.59 -9.78 2.00
N ASP A 170 10.18 -11.02 1.74
CA ASP A 170 8.81 -11.48 2.00
C ASP A 170 8.41 -11.25 3.47
N TRP A 171 9.19 -11.80 4.40
CA TRP A 171 8.92 -11.66 5.82
C TRP A 171 9.02 -10.21 6.30
N GLU A 172 10.02 -9.46 5.83
CA GLU A 172 10.20 -8.06 6.18
C GLU A 172 8.96 -7.24 5.80
N THR A 173 8.49 -7.39 4.56
CA THR A 173 7.31 -6.71 4.04
C THR A 173 6.03 -7.13 4.76
N ILE A 174 5.85 -8.43 5.00
CA ILE A 174 4.68 -8.96 5.72
C ILE A 174 4.66 -8.47 7.16
N LYS A 175 5.80 -8.48 7.85
CA LYS A 175 5.93 -7.99 9.21
C LYS A 175 5.62 -6.49 9.27
N TYR A 176 6.06 -5.73 8.28
CA TYR A 176 5.72 -4.32 8.13
C TYR A 176 4.21 -4.12 7.96
N LEU A 177 3.56 -4.88 7.07
CA LEU A 177 2.09 -4.85 6.90
C LEU A 177 1.33 -5.20 8.19
N PHE A 178 1.78 -6.18 8.97
CA PHE A 178 1.19 -6.48 10.28
C PHE A 178 1.32 -5.33 11.26
N MET A 179 2.46 -4.64 11.26
CA MET A 179 2.65 -3.44 12.08
C MET A 179 1.75 -2.27 11.63
N MET A 180 1.43 -2.19 10.34
CA MET A 180 0.45 -1.25 9.80
C MET A 180 -1.01 -1.62 10.14
N GLY A 181 -1.26 -2.82 10.67
CA GLY A 181 -2.57 -3.27 11.12
C GLY A 181 -3.22 -4.37 10.27
N ALA A 182 -2.49 -4.98 9.33
CA ALA A 182 -2.96 -6.22 8.70
C ALA A 182 -3.10 -7.32 9.75
N ARG A 183 -4.18 -8.13 9.66
CA ARG A 183 -4.45 -9.20 10.62
C ARG A 183 -3.62 -10.45 10.31
N PRO A 184 -2.72 -10.90 11.21
CA PRO A 184 -1.92 -12.12 10.97
C PRO A 184 -2.76 -13.39 10.79
N GLU A 185 -3.91 -13.45 11.45
CA GLU A 185 -4.86 -14.56 11.40
C GLU A 185 -5.89 -14.46 10.27
N ALA A 186 -5.74 -13.49 9.35
CA ALA A 186 -6.65 -13.35 8.23
C ALA A 186 -6.67 -14.62 7.37
N LYS A 187 -7.86 -14.93 6.87
CA LYS A 187 -8.12 -16.00 5.92
C LYS A 187 -8.38 -15.39 4.55
N VAL A 188 -7.85 -16.02 3.52
CA VAL A 188 -7.89 -15.50 2.14
C VAL A 188 -8.48 -16.52 1.16
N GLY A 189 -8.95 -15.98 0.03
CA GLY A 189 -9.59 -16.77 -1.02
C GLY A 189 -10.99 -17.25 -0.63
N THR A 190 -11.58 -18.06 -1.51
CA THR A 190 -12.94 -18.60 -1.33
C THR A 190 -13.03 -19.78 -0.36
N SER A 191 -11.87 -20.27 0.10
CA SER A 191 -11.74 -21.53 0.84
C SER A 191 -11.10 -21.34 2.22
N ASP A 192 -11.05 -20.10 2.72
CA ASP A 192 -10.67 -19.79 4.11
C ASP A 192 -9.25 -20.23 4.52
N TYR A 193 -8.30 -20.23 3.58
CA TYR A 193 -6.90 -20.61 3.83
C TYR A 193 -6.16 -19.55 4.63
N THR A 194 -5.32 -19.98 5.58
CA THR A 194 -4.45 -19.07 6.34
C THR A 194 -3.23 -18.66 5.52
N TYR A 195 -2.62 -17.53 5.87
CA TYR A 195 -1.36 -17.10 5.26
C TYR A 195 -0.27 -18.19 5.31
N ALA A 196 -0.15 -18.91 6.43
CA ALA A 196 0.82 -19.99 6.58
C ALA A 196 0.55 -21.16 5.62
N GLN A 197 -0.71 -21.52 5.36
CA GLN A 197 -1.06 -22.57 4.40
C GLN A 197 -0.68 -22.16 2.97
N ILE A 198 -0.96 -20.92 2.58
CA ILE A 198 -0.56 -20.37 1.27
C ILE A 198 0.97 -20.36 1.13
N ALA A 199 1.70 -19.93 2.16
CA ALA A 199 3.16 -19.91 2.15
C ALA A 199 3.77 -21.33 1.98
N ARG A 200 3.22 -22.34 2.66
CA ARG A 200 3.67 -23.74 2.49
C ARG A 200 3.45 -24.26 1.08
N GLU A 201 2.32 -23.95 0.50
CA GLU A 201 2.01 -24.37 -0.87
C GLU A 201 2.95 -23.70 -1.89
N LYS A 202 3.41 -22.47 -1.61
CA LYS A 202 4.51 -21.82 -2.36
C LYS A 202 5.89 -22.42 -2.09
N GLY A 203 6.01 -23.44 -1.23
CA GLY A 203 7.28 -24.03 -0.82
C GLY A 203 8.06 -23.21 0.22
N LYS A 204 7.44 -22.20 0.84
CA LYS A 204 8.08 -21.28 1.78
C LYS A 204 7.85 -21.68 3.24
N GLU A 205 8.42 -22.81 3.63
CA GLU A 205 8.21 -23.38 4.98
C GLU A 205 8.70 -22.46 6.10
N ASP A 206 9.83 -21.78 5.92
CA ASP A 206 10.36 -20.84 6.93
C ASP A 206 9.45 -19.63 7.12
N LEU A 207 8.88 -19.10 6.03
CA LEU A 207 7.88 -18.04 6.10
C LEU A 207 6.61 -18.51 6.81
N ALA A 208 6.13 -19.71 6.49
CA ALA A 208 4.95 -20.29 7.13
C ALA A 208 5.14 -20.43 8.65
N LYS A 209 6.30 -20.90 9.11
CA LYS A 209 6.63 -20.98 10.54
C LYS A 209 6.65 -19.61 11.22
N LYS A 210 7.20 -18.58 10.55
CA LYS A 210 7.21 -17.21 11.07
C LYS A 210 5.77 -16.67 11.21
N LEU A 211 4.91 -16.93 10.22
CA LEU A 211 3.50 -16.53 10.24
C LEU A 211 2.73 -17.18 11.40
N GLU A 212 2.89 -18.49 11.62
CA GLU A 212 2.24 -19.20 12.74
C GLU A 212 2.78 -18.79 14.11
N GLY A 213 4.08 -18.49 14.18
CA GLY A 213 4.73 -18.02 15.40
C GLY A 213 4.46 -16.56 15.73
N TYR A 214 3.89 -15.78 14.80
CA TYR A 214 3.66 -14.35 14.99
C TYR A 214 2.48 -14.10 15.93
N LYS A 215 2.76 -13.51 17.09
CA LYS A 215 1.76 -13.19 18.13
C LYS A 215 1.50 -11.69 18.26
N GLY A 216 1.76 -10.94 17.20
CA GLY A 216 1.79 -9.48 17.22
C GLY A 216 3.17 -8.92 17.54
N TRP A 217 3.29 -7.61 17.35
CA TRP A 217 4.52 -6.88 17.66
C TRP A 217 4.69 -6.76 19.18
N VAL A 218 5.84 -7.20 19.70
CA VAL A 218 6.18 -7.14 21.14
C VAL A 218 7.45 -6.29 21.39
N GLY A 219 7.97 -5.63 20.34
CA GLY A 219 9.20 -4.83 20.45
C GLY A 219 8.96 -3.44 21.05
N PRO A 220 10.00 -2.80 21.61
CA PRO A 220 9.87 -1.45 22.13
C PRO A 220 9.61 -0.46 20.99
N LEU A 221 8.52 0.30 21.11
CA LEU A 221 8.32 1.52 20.35
C LEU A 221 8.97 2.65 21.13
N TYR A 222 9.76 3.49 20.48
CA TYR A 222 10.32 4.67 21.15
C TYR A 222 9.57 5.93 20.73
N LYS A 223 9.48 6.86 21.66
CA LYS A 223 8.84 8.15 21.43
C LYS A 223 9.77 9.00 20.54
N LYS A 224 9.33 9.32 19.32
CA LYS A 224 10.12 10.05 18.31
C LYS A 224 9.98 11.56 18.48
N SER A 225 8.74 12.05 18.52
CA SER A 225 8.45 13.49 18.49
C SER A 225 7.05 13.80 19.01
N VAL A 226 6.79 15.08 19.27
CA VAL A 226 5.45 15.58 19.53
C VAL A 226 4.79 16.03 18.23
N SER A 227 3.65 15.44 17.89
CA SER A 227 2.89 15.77 16.67
C SER A 227 1.80 16.81 16.88
N ASP A 228 1.15 16.80 18.05
CA ASP A 228 0.12 17.77 18.40
C ASP A 228 0.07 18.05 19.90
N VAL A 229 -0.50 19.19 20.28
CA VAL A 229 -0.82 19.53 21.67
C VAL A 229 -2.22 20.12 21.80
N LYS A 230 -3.00 19.64 22.76
CA LYS A 230 -4.38 20.09 23.04
C LYS A 230 -4.54 20.48 24.49
N LEU A 231 -4.98 21.71 24.74
CA LEU A 231 -5.35 22.16 26.07
C LEU A 231 -6.85 21.92 26.27
N HIS A 232 -7.22 21.07 27.24
CA HIS A 232 -8.61 20.78 27.59
C HIS A 232 -8.77 20.74 29.11
N ARG A 233 -9.72 21.54 29.64
CA ARG A 233 -9.98 21.66 31.09
C ARG A 233 -8.71 21.86 31.94
N SER A 234 -7.83 22.76 31.50
CA SER A 234 -6.53 23.06 32.14
C SER A 234 -5.49 21.94 32.09
N LEU A 235 -5.80 20.79 31.49
CA LEU A 235 -4.84 19.72 31.22
C LEU A 235 -4.26 19.87 29.83
N LEU A 236 -2.94 19.72 29.73
CA LEU A 236 -2.22 19.69 28.47
C LEU A 236 -2.07 18.25 28.02
N TRP A 237 -2.76 17.91 26.93
CA TRP A 237 -2.63 16.64 26.24
C TRP A 237 -1.62 16.78 25.11
N VAL A 238 -0.75 15.80 24.99
CA VAL A 238 0.32 15.75 24.00
C VAL A 238 0.11 14.51 23.14
N THR A 239 0.06 14.71 21.84
CA THR A 239 0.02 13.60 20.89
C THR A 239 1.46 13.24 20.55
N VAL A 240 1.93 12.11 21.08
CA VAL A 240 3.29 11.61 20.89
C VAL A 240 3.32 10.70 19.67
N ARG A 241 4.26 10.93 18.76
CA ARG A 241 4.58 10.02 17.66
C ARG A 241 5.61 9.00 18.12
N TYR A 242 5.38 7.75 17.76
CA TYR A 242 6.32 6.67 17.98
C TYR A 242 7.03 6.29 16.69
N GLU A 243 8.16 5.61 16.85
CA GLU A 243 8.89 5.00 15.76
C GLU A 243 9.28 3.58 16.15
N CYS A 244 9.22 2.69 15.16
CA CYS A 244 9.72 1.34 15.27
C CYS A 244 11.20 1.34 14.86
N PRO A 245 12.15 0.94 15.73
CA PRO A 245 13.57 0.91 15.37
C PRO A 245 13.87 0.00 14.17
N GLU A 246 13.05 -1.03 13.96
CA GLU A 246 13.22 -1.99 12.86
C GLU A 246 12.78 -1.39 11.52
N PHE A 247 11.89 -0.40 11.53
CA PHE A 247 11.38 0.29 10.34
C PHE A 247 11.45 1.81 10.52
N PRO A 248 12.68 2.37 10.61
CA PRO A 248 12.84 3.80 10.79
C PRO A 248 12.32 4.55 9.56
N ASN A 249 11.62 5.65 9.78
CA ASN A 249 11.06 6.52 8.73
C ASN A 249 10.01 5.90 7.79
N ALA A 250 9.49 4.70 8.06
CA ALA A 250 8.55 4.01 7.17
C ALA A 250 7.16 4.70 7.02
N GLY A 251 6.97 5.93 7.52
CA GLY A 251 5.70 6.65 7.39
C GLY A 251 4.59 6.13 8.32
N TRP A 252 4.94 5.32 9.31
CA TRP A 252 4.01 4.87 10.35
C TRP A 252 3.66 6.02 11.31
N ASP A 253 2.37 6.37 11.38
CA ASP A 253 1.86 7.50 12.17
C ASP A 253 1.20 7.02 13.48
N HIS A 254 1.79 6.05 14.17
CA HIS A 254 1.26 5.66 15.48
C HIS A 254 1.45 6.79 16.47
N THR A 255 0.31 7.24 16.98
CA THR A 255 0.26 8.29 17.96
C THR A 255 -0.50 7.86 19.18
N SER A 256 0.03 8.19 20.36
CA SER A 256 -0.68 8.09 21.62
C SER A 256 -1.04 9.49 22.10
N LEU A 257 -2.18 9.61 22.78
CA LEU A 257 -2.54 10.82 23.49
C LEU A 257 -2.14 10.66 24.95
N GLU A 258 -1.10 11.40 25.37
CA GLU A 258 -0.56 11.34 26.72
C GLU A 258 -0.81 12.66 27.47
N LEU A 259 -0.91 12.58 28.79
CA LEU A 259 -0.89 13.77 29.63
C LEU A 259 0.53 14.33 29.70
N PHE A 260 0.67 15.65 29.55
CA PHE A 260 1.98 16.30 29.61
C PHE A 260 2.75 16.00 30.91
N GLN A 261 2.02 15.82 32.02
CA GLN A 261 2.62 15.53 33.33
C GLN A 261 3.21 14.12 33.41
N GLU A 262 2.71 13.19 32.60
CA GLU A 262 3.09 11.77 32.56
C GLU A 262 4.21 11.48 31.55
N LEU A 263 4.55 12.45 30.69
CA LEU A 263 5.67 12.32 29.75
C LEU A 263 7.00 12.19 30.51
N ASP A 264 7.67 11.05 30.47
CA ASP A 264 8.98 10.86 31.11
C ASP A 264 10.18 11.22 30.20
N ASP A 265 9.98 12.15 29.26
CA ASP A 265 11.01 12.55 28.29
C ASP A 265 11.13 14.08 28.21
N ASP A 266 12.30 14.60 28.60
CA ASP A 266 12.60 16.04 28.64
C ASP A 266 12.66 16.69 27.25
N GLN A 267 13.07 15.96 26.22
CA GLN A 267 13.09 16.45 24.85
C GLN A 267 11.66 16.65 24.34
N LEU A 268 10.79 15.66 24.55
CA LEU A 268 9.37 15.76 24.18
C LEU A 268 8.64 16.82 24.99
N ARG A 269 8.93 16.97 26.29
CA ARG A 269 8.39 18.05 27.12
C ARG A 269 8.76 19.43 26.55
N ARG A 270 10.02 19.62 26.14
CA ARG A 270 10.47 20.87 25.50
C ARG A 270 9.80 21.09 24.16
N GLU A 271 9.60 20.05 23.37
CA GLU A 271 8.91 20.13 22.08
C GLU A 271 7.43 20.50 22.24
N ALA A 272 6.71 19.83 23.15
CA ALA A 272 5.30 20.12 23.46
C ALA A 272 5.10 21.56 23.94
N LYS A 273 5.96 22.06 24.83
CA LYS A 273 5.93 23.47 25.28
C LYS A 273 6.12 24.45 24.12
N ARG A 274 7.16 24.24 23.29
CA ARG A 274 7.41 25.06 22.09
C ARG A 274 6.22 25.05 21.13
N MET A 275 5.58 23.89 20.95
CA MET A 275 4.41 23.77 20.08
C MET A 275 3.18 24.50 20.67
N LEU A 276 2.96 24.41 21.98
CA LEU A 276 1.88 25.11 22.67
C LEU A 276 2.03 26.64 22.56
N GLU A 277 3.23 27.15 22.81
CA GLU A 277 3.55 28.58 22.67
C GLU A 277 3.24 29.08 21.25
N ARG A 278 3.68 28.34 20.22
CA ARG A 278 3.36 28.64 18.81
C ARG A 278 1.85 28.68 18.57
N LYS A 279 1.09 27.72 19.11
CA LYS A 279 -0.39 27.71 18.99
C LYS A 279 -1.04 28.91 19.68
N ILE A 280 -0.59 29.29 20.87
CA ILE A 280 -1.11 30.45 21.62
C ILE A 280 -0.81 31.74 20.85
N SER A 281 0.43 31.92 20.38
CA SER A 281 0.85 33.10 19.61
C SER A 281 0.04 33.24 18.31
N ARG A 282 -0.19 32.14 17.57
CA ARG A 282 -1.06 32.14 16.38
C ARG A 282 -2.51 32.54 16.71
N ARG A 283 -3.07 32.07 17.83
CA ARG A 283 -4.42 32.45 18.29
C ARG A 283 -4.51 33.93 18.67
N ARG A 284 -3.49 34.48 19.34
CA ARG A 284 -3.42 35.90 19.70
C ARG A 284 -3.31 36.78 18.45
N GLY A 285 -2.45 36.41 17.49
CA GLY A 285 -2.32 37.13 16.21
C GLY A 285 -3.62 37.17 15.41
N ARG A 286 -4.33 36.04 15.28
CA ARG A 286 -5.65 36.00 14.62
C ARG A 286 -6.70 36.88 15.29
N ARG A 287 -6.73 36.91 16.63
CA ARG A 287 -7.64 37.81 17.39
C ARG A 287 -7.30 39.30 17.19
N SER A 288 -6.01 39.63 17.03
CA SER A 288 -5.58 41.01 16.75
C SER A 288 -6.03 41.47 15.36
N ILE A 289 -5.86 40.62 14.34
CA ILE A 289 -6.27 40.89 12.96
C ILE A 289 -7.80 41.06 12.85
N MET A 290 -8.57 40.17 13.50
CA MET A 290 -10.05 40.29 13.52
C MET A 290 -10.56 41.54 14.27
N LYS A 291 -9.81 42.06 15.25
CA LYS A 291 -10.15 43.31 15.93
C LYS A 291 -9.76 44.55 15.12
N GLY A 292 -8.64 44.52 14.39
CA GLY A 292 -8.21 45.61 13.51
C GLY A 292 -9.09 45.81 12.27
N GLY A 293 -9.69 44.75 11.73
CA GLY A 293 -10.59 44.82 10.58
C GLY A 293 -12.00 45.37 10.85
N LYS A 294 -12.37 45.59 12.12
CA LYS A 294 -13.67 46.18 12.52
C LYS A 294 -13.60 47.68 12.80
N GLY A 295 -12.43 48.31 12.63
CA GLY A 295 -12.18 49.72 12.96
C GLY A 295 -12.19 50.72 11.81
N SER A 296 -12.38 50.29 10.55
CA SER A 296 -12.48 51.20 9.40
C SER A 296 -13.90 51.19 8.83
N LYS A 297 -14.75 52.04 9.38
CA LYS A 297 -15.93 52.60 8.73
C LYS A 297 -15.94 54.10 8.96
#